data_AF-A0A8T4U0E7-F1
#
_entry.id   AF-A0A8T4U0E7-F1
#
_cell.length_a   1.000
_cell.length_b   1.000
_cell.length_c   1.000
_cell.angle_alpha   90.00
_cell.angle_beta   90.00
_cell.angle_gamma   90.00
#
_symmetry.space_group_name_H-M   'P 1'
#
loop_
_entity.id
_entity.type
_entity.pdbx_description
1 polymer ?
#
loop_
_entity_poly.entity_id
_entity_poly.type
_entity_poly.pdbx_seq_one_letter_code
_entity_poly.pdbx_strand_id
1 'polypeptide(L)'
;KLEGLSTIELIAKKLNLKKNTAIKKIHELKKLGYVETSGGGKQPRLYRISRIKTQKIGNPGLYDVINKNSPIKLVKPYEHRVVGRSISIEEAIVLAVKSENFRLILASLALFNKVKTWSKLYELAKRENVRRKTGALYELTRKIMRARKMDDKTQKLLLSAKHEKKDIIAGMHSEDFKDIEKKWNVHIPFNYNDLRRYKE
;
A
#
# COMPACT_ATOMS: atom_id res chain seq x y z
N LYS A 1 30.02 -1.90 20.81
CA LYS A 1 30.50 -0.69 21.54
C LYS A 1 29.79 0.62 21.14
N LEU A 2 29.28 0.76 19.90
CA LEU A 2 28.53 1.97 19.46
C LEU A 2 27.02 1.79 19.32
N GLU A 3 26.52 0.56 19.48
CA GLU A 3 25.11 0.25 19.38
C GLU A 3 24.29 0.99 20.45
N GLY A 4 23.14 1.53 20.05
CA GLY A 4 22.29 2.37 20.89
C GLY A 4 22.26 3.84 20.46
N LEU A 5 21.70 4.68 21.34
CA LEU A 5 21.52 6.11 21.10
C LEU A 5 22.80 6.87 21.49
N SER A 6 23.32 7.74 20.63
CA SER A 6 24.52 8.53 20.91
C SER A 6 24.52 9.88 20.17
N THR A 7 25.24 10.87 20.68
CA THR A 7 25.53 12.13 19.97
C THR A 7 26.81 12.00 19.16
N ILE A 8 27.03 12.93 18.23
CA ILE A 8 28.24 12.91 17.40
C ILE A 8 29.52 13.09 18.23
N GLU A 9 29.45 13.88 19.31
CA GLU A 9 30.52 14.09 20.27
C GLU A 9 30.90 12.79 20.98
N LEU A 10 29.89 12.03 21.44
CA LEU A 10 30.10 10.74 22.08
C LEU A 10 30.68 9.70 21.11
N ILE A 11 30.24 9.70 19.86
CA ILE A 11 30.75 8.82 18.81
C ILE A 11 32.21 9.14 18.50
N ALA A 12 32.54 10.44 18.33
CA ALA A 12 33.90 10.92 18.10
C ALA A 12 34.83 10.51 19.25
N LYS A 13 34.41 10.70 20.50
CA LYS A 13 35.18 10.31 21.70
C LYS A 13 35.38 8.79 21.78
N LYS A 14 34.32 8.00 21.59
CA LYS A 14 34.39 6.53 21.66
C LYS A 14 35.26 5.90 20.58
N LEU A 15 35.32 6.52 19.39
CA LEU A 15 36.13 6.04 18.27
C LEU A 15 37.51 6.69 18.18
N ASN A 16 37.83 7.63 19.08
CA ASN A 16 39.03 8.46 19.00
C ASN A 16 39.19 9.15 17.62
N LEU A 17 38.11 9.74 17.12
CA LEU A 17 38.06 10.40 15.82
C LEU A 17 37.82 11.91 15.97
N LYS A 18 38.35 12.69 15.01
CA LYS A 18 37.93 14.09 14.83
C LYS A 18 36.43 14.15 14.52
N LYS A 19 35.74 15.17 15.05
CA LYS A 19 34.29 15.37 14.88
C LYS A 19 33.85 15.30 13.41
N ASN A 20 34.60 15.93 12.49
CA ASN A 20 34.30 15.90 11.06
C ASN A 20 34.39 14.49 10.45
N THR A 21 35.37 13.69 10.89
CA THR A 21 35.53 12.30 10.45
C THR A 21 34.41 11.42 11.00
N ALA A 22 33.99 11.63 12.25
CA ALA A 22 32.83 10.96 12.83
C ALA A 22 31.54 11.29 12.07
N ILE A 23 31.34 12.55 11.65
CA ILE A 23 30.18 12.97 10.84
C ILE A 23 30.15 12.22 9.51
N LYS A 24 31.28 12.14 8.80
CA LYS A 24 31.39 11.42 7.53
C LYS A 24 31.05 9.93 7.69
N LYS A 25 31.66 9.26 8.67
CA LYS A 25 31.39 7.83 8.95
C LYS A 25 29.93 7.58 9.33
N ILE A 26 29.32 8.46 10.12
CA ILE A 26 27.90 8.35 10.47
C ILE A 26 26.99 8.58 9.26
N HIS A 27 27.36 9.50 8.36
CA HIS A 27 26.65 9.71 7.11
C HIS A 27 26.72 8.48 6.19
N GLU A 28 27.88 7.83 6.09
CA GLU A 28 28.06 6.55 5.38
C GLU A 28 27.20 5.44 6.00
N LEU A 29 27.27 5.25 7.32
CA LEU A 29 26.46 4.25 8.03
C LEU A 29 24.95 4.53 7.92
N LYS A 30 24.54 5.80 7.85
CA LYS A 30 23.16 6.20 7.57
C LYS A 30 22.73 5.80 6.17
N LYS A 31 23.55 6.05 5.13
CA LYS A 31 23.28 5.58 3.76
C LYS A 31 23.14 4.06 3.69
N LEU A 32 23.95 3.36 4.48
CA LEU A 32 23.94 1.91 4.57
C LEU A 32 22.79 1.35 5.43
N GLY A 33 21.97 2.19 6.08
CA GLY A 33 20.79 1.78 6.85
C GLY A 33 21.09 1.35 8.29
N TYR A 34 22.29 1.58 8.81
CA TYR A 34 22.68 1.23 10.18
C TYR A 34 22.41 2.35 11.20
N VAL A 35 22.02 3.54 10.75
CA VAL A 35 21.85 4.71 11.61
C VAL A 35 20.55 5.43 11.33
N GLU A 36 19.76 5.64 12.39
CA GLU A 36 18.61 6.54 12.38
C GLU A 36 18.95 7.84 13.12
N THR A 37 18.38 8.95 12.66
CA THR A 37 18.63 10.27 13.26
C THR A 37 17.34 10.85 13.83
N SER A 38 17.37 11.32 15.07
CA SER A 38 16.27 12.04 15.73
C SER A 38 16.77 13.31 16.40
N GLY A 39 15.86 14.25 16.67
CA GLY A 39 16.22 15.57 17.20
C GLY A 39 16.92 16.49 16.20
N GLY A 40 17.50 17.59 16.69
CA GLY A 40 18.09 18.67 15.90
C GLY A 40 17.42 20.03 16.14
N GLY A 41 18.04 21.11 15.66
CA GLY A 41 17.61 22.47 15.93
C GLY A 41 18.04 22.90 17.34
N LYS A 42 17.08 23.16 18.23
CA LYS A 42 17.33 23.57 19.63
C LYS A 42 17.81 22.45 20.55
N GLN A 43 17.73 21.19 20.11
CA GLN A 43 18.15 20.00 20.89
C GLN A 43 19.27 19.23 20.17
N PRO A 44 20.17 18.55 20.91
CA PRO A 44 21.26 17.78 20.32
C PRO A 44 20.75 16.73 19.33
N ARG A 45 21.46 16.57 18.21
CA ARG A 45 21.14 15.53 17.23
C ARG A 45 21.56 14.17 17.78
N LEU A 46 20.61 13.26 17.83
CA LEU A 46 20.78 11.90 18.33
C LEU A 46 20.86 10.93 17.16
N TYR A 47 21.81 10.00 17.26
CA TYR A 47 22.07 8.96 16.29
C TYR A 47 21.83 7.62 16.97
N ARG A 48 20.83 6.86 16.51
CA ARG A 48 20.60 5.49 16.94
C ARG A 48 21.35 4.57 15.99
N ILE A 49 22.42 3.95 16.47
CA ILE A 49 23.26 3.03 15.70
C ILE A 49 22.80 1.60 16.01
N SER A 50 22.46 0.84 14.99
CA SER A 50 22.03 -0.56 15.09
C SER A 50 23.03 -1.47 14.40
N ARG A 51 23.33 -2.64 14.98
CA ARG A 51 24.15 -3.67 14.31
C ARG A 51 23.40 -4.36 13.16
N ILE A 52 22.08 -4.40 13.28
CA ILE A 52 21.19 -4.92 12.25
C ILE A 52 20.86 -3.76 11.31
N LYS A 53 21.01 -3.99 10.00
CA LYS A 53 20.63 -3.02 8.97
C LYS A 53 19.13 -2.75 9.11
N THR A 54 18.77 -1.53 9.49
CA THR A 54 17.39 -1.09 9.38
C THR A 54 17.10 -1.00 7.88
N GLN A 55 16.39 -1.98 7.33
CA GLN A 55 16.06 -2.00 5.91
C GLN A 55 15.05 -0.90 5.58
N LYS A 56 15.53 0.35 5.53
CA LYS A 56 14.79 1.51 5.02
C LYS A 56 15.08 1.78 3.55
N ILE A 57 15.74 0.85 2.86
CA ILE A 57 15.99 0.97 1.43
C ILE A 57 14.72 0.49 0.72
N GLY A 58 13.78 1.40 0.52
CA GLY A 58 12.60 1.13 -0.29
C GLY A 58 11.39 1.96 0.11
N ASN A 59 10.49 2.10 -0.85
CA ASN A 59 9.20 2.74 -0.69
C ASN A 59 8.23 1.85 0.10
N PRO A 60 7.15 2.42 0.65
CA PRO A 60 6.10 1.66 1.33
C PRO A 60 5.57 0.50 0.47
N GLY A 61 5.33 -0.65 1.10
CA GLY A 61 4.77 -1.84 0.46
C GLY A 61 3.23 -1.76 0.32
N LEU A 62 2.63 -2.81 -0.24
CA LEU A 62 1.18 -2.88 -0.49
C LEU A 62 0.35 -2.60 0.78
N TYR A 63 0.69 -3.28 1.87
CA TYR A 63 -0.01 -3.14 3.15
C TYR A 63 0.15 -1.74 3.74
N ASP A 64 1.30 -1.10 3.55
CA ASP A 64 1.52 0.28 3.99
C ASP A 64 0.63 1.26 3.22
N VAL A 65 0.56 1.10 1.90
CA VAL A 65 -0.27 1.94 1.03
C VAL A 65 -1.74 1.79 1.42
N ILE A 66 -2.21 0.56 1.65
CA ILE A 66 -3.61 0.32 2.06
C ILE A 66 -3.88 0.88 3.46
N ASN A 67 -3.05 0.57 4.45
CA ASN A 67 -3.25 1.05 5.82
C ASN A 67 -3.19 2.57 5.95
N LYS A 68 -2.45 3.25 5.06
CA LYS A 68 -2.41 4.71 5.01
C LYS A 68 -3.72 5.31 4.50
N ASN A 69 -4.42 4.63 3.60
CA ASN A 69 -5.56 5.19 2.87
C ASN A 69 -6.92 4.56 3.24
N SER A 70 -6.94 3.51 4.05
CA SER A 70 -8.15 2.80 4.45
C SER A 70 -8.44 2.92 5.96
N PRO A 71 -9.70 3.10 6.39
CA PRO A 71 -10.09 2.96 7.79
C PRO A 71 -9.84 1.53 8.30
N ILE A 72 -10.04 0.52 7.46
CA ILE A 72 -9.79 -0.88 7.80
C ILE A 72 -8.28 -1.14 7.79
N LYS A 73 -7.69 -1.39 8.96
CA LYS A 73 -6.25 -1.66 9.09
C LYS A 73 -5.95 -3.14 8.97
N LEU A 74 -4.93 -3.44 8.17
CA LEU A 74 -4.39 -4.78 7.97
C LEU A 74 -3.20 -5.01 8.90
N VAL A 75 -3.14 -6.21 9.48
CA VAL A 75 -1.93 -6.70 10.15
C VAL A 75 -0.89 -6.99 9.07
N LYS A 76 0.32 -6.46 9.25
CA LYS A 76 1.43 -6.73 8.34
C LYS A 76 2.10 -8.04 8.81
N PRO A 77 2.12 -9.10 8.00
CA PRO A 77 2.77 -10.35 8.39
C PRO A 77 4.30 -10.18 8.47
N TYR A 78 4.87 -9.26 7.68
CA TYR A 78 6.27 -8.88 7.68
C TYR A 78 6.44 -7.45 7.16
N GLU A 79 7.58 -6.82 7.46
CA GLU A 79 7.92 -5.51 6.89
C GLU A 79 8.38 -5.69 5.43
N HIS A 80 7.57 -5.23 4.47
CA HIS A 80 7.87 -5.30 3.05
C HIS A 80 8.08 -3.90 2.47
N ARG A 81 9.26 -3.67 1.89
CA ARG A 81 9.64 -2.41 1.23
C ARG A 81 9.92 -2.66 -0.25
N VAL A 82 9.47 -1.74 -1.10
CA VAL A 82 9.69 -1.84 -2.56
C VAL A 82 10.89 -1.01 -2.96
N VAL A 83 11.92 -1.66 -3.51
CA VAL A 83 13.15 -0.98 -3.96
C VAL A 83 12.92 -0.32 -5.32
N GLY A 84 13.48 0.89 -5.52
CA GLY A 84 13.56 1.55 -6.83
C GLY A 84 12.28 2.16 -7.39
N ARG A 85 11.09 1.83 -6.83
CA ARG A 85 9.80 2.41 -7.24
C ARG A 85 8.80 2.46 -6.09
N SER A 86 7.80 3.33 -6.20
CA SER A 86 6.67 3.38 -5.26
C SER A 86 5.44 2.68 -5.85
N ILE A 87 4.69 1.98 -5.01
CA ILE A 87 3.39 1.41 -5.39
C ILE A 87 2.38 2.55 -5.46
N SER A 88 1.73 2.73 -6.61
CA SER A 88 0.65 3.73 -6.73
C SER A 88 -0.68 3.20 -6.18
N ILE A 89 -1.65 4.09 -5.97
CA ILE A 89 -2.99 3.72 -5.51
C ILE A 89 -3.64 2.70 -6.47
N GLU A 90 -3.53 2.96 -7.77
CA GLU A 90 -4.07 2.08 -8.82
C GLU A 90 -3.41 0.70 -8.79
N GLU A 91 -2.09 0.65 -8.59
CA GLU A 91 -1.36 -0.62 -8.49
C GLU A 91 -1.74 -1.38 -7.21
N ALA A 92 -1.89 -0.68 -6.08
CA ALA A 92 -2.31 -1.31 -4.83
C ALA A 92 -3.71 -1.94 -4.92
N ILE A 93 -4.66 -1.29 -5.61
CA ILE A 93 -5.99 -1.87 -5.88
C ILE A 93 -5.84 -3.17 -6.67
N VAL A 94 -5.12 -3.14 -7.79
CA VAL A 94 -4.97 -4.31 -8.68
C VAL A 94 -4.25 -5.46 -7.97
N LEU A 95 -3.18 -5.17 -7.21
CA LEU A 95 -2.48 -6.18 -6.41
C LEU A 95 -3.37 -6.78 -5.32
N ALA A 96 -4.23 -5.97 -4.68
CA ALA A 96 -5.20 -6.47 -3.73
C ALA A 96 -6.20 -7.43 -4.40
N VAL A 97 -6.76 -7.07 -5.56
CA VAL A 97 -7.68 -7.95 -6.30
C VAL A 97 -6.99 -9.25 -6.73
N LYS A 98 -5.76 -9.16 -7.25
CA LYS A 98 -4.97 -10.32 -7.68
C LYS A 98 -4.64 -11.28 -6.53
N SER A 99 -4.54 -10.77 -5.30
CA SER A 99 -4.22 -11.60 -4.13
C SER A 99 -5.32 -12.60 -3.77
N GLU A 100 -6.56 -12.40 -4.25
CA GLU A 100 -7.75 -13.17 -3.87
C GLU A 100 -7.95 -13.24 -2.33
N ASN A 101 -7.36 -12.32 -1.58
CA ASN A 101 -7.46 -12.27 -0.12
C ASN A 101 -8.61 -11.35 0.32
N PHE A 102 -9.59 -11.92 1.02
CA PHE A 102 -10.80 -11.23 1.45
C PHE A 102 -10.52 -9.91 2.19
N ARG A 103 -9.69 -9.94 3.25
CA ARG A 103 -9.42 -8.74 4.05
C ARG A 103 -8.64 -7.70 3.26
N LEU A 104 -7.70 -8.13 2.44
CA LEU A 104 -6.88 -7.23 1.63
C LEU A 104 -7.73 -6.51 0.58
N ILE A 105 -8.61 -7.25 -0.10
CA ILE A 105 -9.56 -6.68 -1.08
C ILE A 105 -10.54 -5.76 -0.37
N LEU A 106 -11.14 -6.20 0.74
CA LEU A 106 -12.07 -5.39 1.52
C LEU A 106 -11.42 -4.06 1.91
N ALA A 107 -10.25 -4.09 2.55
CA ALA A 107 -9.54 -2.89 2.97
C ALA A 107 -9.12 -2.00 1.79
N SER A 108 -8.86 -2.59 0.61
CA SER A 108 -8.48 -1.83 -0.58
C SER A 108 -9.61 -1.00 -1.19
N LEU A 109 -10.88 -1.24 -0.85
CA LEU A 109 -12.01 -0.50 -1.44
C LEU A 109 -11.87 1.02 -1.23
N ALA A 110 -11.39 1.46 -0.06
CA ALA A 110 -11.15 2.87 0.20
C ALA A 110 -10.21 3.54 -0.81
N LEU A 111 -9.30 2.80 -1.45
CA LEU A 111 -8.33 3.37 -2.37
C LEU A 111 -8.99 3.89 -3.66
N PHE A 112 -10.17 3.39 -4.04
CA PHE A 112 -10.91 3.91 -5.20
C PHE A 112 -11.26 5.40 -5.05
N ASN A 113 -11.39 5.92 -3.82
CA ASN A 113 -11.60 7.34 -3.58
C ASN A 113 -10.34 8.20 -3.85
N LYS A 114 -9.15 7.58 -3.93
CA LYS A 114 -7.86 8.23 -4.19
C LYS A 114 -7.31 7.97 -5.60
N VAL A 115 -8.06 7.28 -6.47
CA VAL A 115 -7.61 7.01 -7.84
C VAL A 115 -7.41 8.33 -8.59
N LYS A 116 -6.18 8.55 -9.09
CA LYS A 116 -5.82 9.75 -9.84
C LYS A 116 -6.09 9.57 -11.32
N THR A 117 -5.81 8.38 -11.84
CA THR A 117 -5.88 8.13 -13.29
C THR A 117 -6.55 6.80 -13.58
N TRP A 118 -7.77 6.85 -14.15
CA TRP A 118 -8.55 5.67 -14.50
C TRP A 118 -7.89 4.83 -15.61
N SER A 119 -7.30 5.48 -16.61
CA SER A 119 -6.55 4.78 -17.66
C SER A 119 -5.39 3.95 -17.10
N LYS A 120 -4.66 4.49 -16.11
CA LYS A 120 -3.58 3.75 -15.43
C LYS A 120 -4.13 2.52 -14.69
N LEU A 121 -5.25 2.68 -13.98
CA LEU A 121 -5.92 1.56 -13.31
C LEU A 121 -6.33 0.48 -14.31
N TYR A 122 -6.88 0.87 -15.46
CA TYR A 122 -7.23 -0.05 -16.52
C TYR A 122 -6.03 -0.81 -17.08
N GLU A 123 -4.92 -0.13 -17.41
CA GLU A 123 -3.73 -0.79 -17.96
C GLU A 123 -3.15 -1.82 -16.97
N LEU A 124 -3.15 -1.48 -15.67
CA LEU A 124 -2.72 -2.40 -14.61
C LEU A 124 -3.69 -3.58 -14.47
N ALA A 125 -5.00 -3.32 -14.44
CA ALA A 125 -6.01 -4.36 -14.33
C ALA A 125 -6.02 -5.30 -15.56
N LYS A 126 -5.75 -4.77 -16.75
CA LYS A 126 -5.58 -5.54 -17.99
C LYS A 126 -4.36 -6.45 -17.91
N ARG A 127 -3.22 -5.92 -17.47
CA ARG A 127 -1.97 -6.68 -17.30
C ARG A 127 -2.15 -7.87 -16.35
N GLU A 128 -2.89 -7.66 -15.27
CA GLU A 128 -3.12 -8.69 -14.25
C GLU A 128 -4.39 -9.51 -14.48
N ASN A 129 -5.10 -9.29 -15.60
CA ASN A 129 -6.34 -9.99 -15.97
C ASN A 129 -7.46 -9.92 -14.89
N VAL A 130 -7.66 -8.74 -14.31
CA VAL A 130 -8.66 -8.47 -13.25
C VAL A 130 -9.55 -7.27 -13.57
N ARG A 131 -9.81 -6.99 -14.85
CA ARG A 131 -10.53 -5.79 -15.30
C ARG A 131 -11.96 -5.74 -14.77
N ARG A 132 -12.76 -6.76 -15.01
CA ARG A 132 -14.17 -6.78 -14.57
C ARG A 132 -14.28 -6.79 -13.06
N LYS A 133 -13.40 -7.53 -12.38
CA LYS A 133 -13.30 -7.55 -10.91
C LYS A 133 -13.04 -6.14 -10.35
N THR A 134 -12.08 -5.42 -10.94
CA THR A 134 -11.75 -4.04 -10.56
C THR A 134 -12.93 -3.09 -10.77
N GLY A 135 -13.63 -3.22 -11.90
CA GLY A 135 -14.83 -2.42 -12.19
C GLY A 135 -15.99 -2.70 -11.24
N ALA A 136 -16.26 -3.96 -10.93
CA ALA A 136 -17.28 -4.36 -9.95
C ALA A 136 -16.98 -3.79 -8.56
N LEU A 137 -15.72 -3.87 -8.10
CA LEU A 137 -15.31 -3.34 -6.80
C LEU A 137 -15.35 -1.81 -6.74
N TYR A 138 -15.09 -1.13 -7.86
CA TYR A 138 -15.30 0.32 -7.96
C TYR A 138 -16.77 0.69 -7.76
N GLU A 139 -17.70 0.00 -8.43
CA GLU A 139 -19.13 0.27 -8.28
C GLU A 139 -19.64 -0.08 -6.88
N LEU A 140 -19.14 -1.18 -6.30
CA LEU A 140 -19.40 -1.53 -4.92
C LEU A 140 -18.93 -0.41 -3.97
N THR A 141 -17.72 0.11 -4.19
CA THR A 141 -17.18 1.21 -3.39
C THR A 141 -18.08 2.45 -3.47
N ARG A 142 -18.65 2.74 -4.63
CA ARG A 142 -19.57 3.88 -4.79
C ARG A 142 -20.89 3.75 -4.05
N LYS A 143 -21.31 2.52 -3.70
CA LYS A 143 -22.49 2.32 -2.83
C LYS A 143 -22.22 2.66 -1.36
N ILE A 144 -20.94 2.66 -0.94
CA ILE A 144 -20.56 2.78 0.47
C ILE A 144 -19.84 4.08 0.80
N MET A 145 -19.13 4.66 -0.16
CA MET A 145 -18.39 5.91 0.03
C MET A 145 -18.27 6.71 -1.26
N ARG A 146 -17.93 7.99 -1.14
CA ARG A 146 -17.69 8.85 -2.30
C ARG A 146 -16.39 8.44 -2.99
N ALA A 147 -16.50 8.00 -4.25
CA ALA A 147 -15.37 7.84 -5.15
C ALA A 147 -15.56 8.74 -6.38
N ARG A 148 -14.46 9.19 -7.00
CA ARG A 148 -14.51 9.96 -8.25
C ARG A 148 -15.26 9.16 -9.32
N LYS A 149 -16.02 9.84 -10.19
CA LYS A 149 -16.66 9.18 -11.33
C LYS A 149 -15.57 8.64 -12.28
N MET A 150 -15.70 7.39 -12.69
CA MET A 150 -14.91 6.75 -13.75
C MET A 150 -15.39 7.27 -15.09
N ASP A 151 -14.46 7.58 -15.99
CA ASP A 151 -14.83 7.99 -17.35
C ASP A 151 -15.43 6.82 -18.12
N ASP A 152 -16.42 7.13 -18.97
CA ASP A 152 -17.20 6.12 -19.69
C ASP A 152 -16.33 5.30 -20.64
N LYS A 153 -15.25 5.89 -21.18
CA LYS A 153 -14.27 5.18 -22.02
C LYS A 153 -13.59 4.07 -21.22
N THR A 154 -13.04 4.37 -20.05
CA THR A 154 -12.40 3.38 -19.18
C THR A 154 -13.39 2.33 -18.71
N GLN A 155 -14.63 2.72 -18.36
CA GLN A 155 -15.66 1.77 -17.95
C GLN A 155 -15.97 0.75 -19.06
N LYS A 156 -16.14 1.20 -20.31
CA LYS A 156 -16.34 0.32 -21.48
C LYS A 156 -15.15 -0.60 -21.71
N LEU A 157 -13.93 -0.11 -21.55
CA LEU A 157 -12.70 -0.91 -21.70
C LEU A 157 -12.56 -1.99 -20.61
N LEU A 158 -13.02 -1.73 -19.38
CA LEU A 158 -13.04 -2.75 -18.33
C LEU A 158 -14.12 -3.81 -18.61
N LEU A 159 -15.30 -3.41 -19.09
CA LEU A 159 -16.40 -4.32 -19.44
C LEU A 159 -16.06 -5.23 -20.63
N SER A 160 -15.26 -4.75 -21.58
CA SER A 160 -14.89 -5.49 -22.80
C SER A 160 -13.95 -6.67 -22.56
N ALA A 161 -13.49 -6.88 -21.32
CA ALA A 161 -12.69 -8.04 -20.97
C ALA A 161 -13.42 -9.36 -21.30
N LYS A 162 -12.68 -10.31 -21.88
CA LYS A 162 -13.15 -11.66 -22.19
C LYS A 162 -12.27 -12.66 -21.44
N HIS A 163 -12.83 -13.83 -21.11
CA HIS A 163 -12.12 -14.95 -20.48
C HIS A 163 -11.52 -14.65 -19.08
N GLU A 164 -12.06 -13.67 -18.36
CA GLU A 164 -11.71 -13.46 -16.94
C GLU A 164 -12.56 -14.38 -16.05
N LYS A 165 -11.95 -14.93 -14.99
CA LYS A 165 -12.69 -15.65 -13.94
C LYS A 165 -13.74 -14.73 -13.34
N LYS A 166 -14.97 -15.24 -13.21
CA LYS A 166 -16.08 -14.48 -12.63
C LYS A 166 -15.85 -14.21 -11.14
N ASP A 167 -15.26 -15.15 -10.42
CA ASP A 167 -15.09 -15.02 -8.98
C ASP A 167 -13.96 -14.07 -8.64
N ILE A 168 -14.24 -13.07 -7.80
CA ILE A 168 -13.17 -12.25 -7.22
C ILE A 168 -12.33 -13.10 -6.28
N ILE A 169 -12.97 -13.93 -5.46
CA ILE A 169 -12.36 -14.95 -4.59
C ILE A 169 -13.13 -16.24 -4.84
N ALA A 170 -12.42 -17.31 -5.21
CA ALA A 170 -13.05 -18.58 -5.54
C ALA A 170 -13.92 -19.11 -4.38
N GLY A 171 -15.15 -19.52 -4.69
CA GLY A 171 -16.08 -20.10 -3.72
C GLY A 171 -16.71 -19.09 -2.74
N MET A 172 -16.44 -17.79 -2.87
CA MET A 172 -17.07 -16.75 -2.05
C MET A 172 -17.99 -15.88 -2.90
N HIS A 173 -19.28 -15.91 -2.56
CA HIS A 173 -20.33 -15.20 -3.30
C HIS A 173 -21.35 -14.62 -2.33
N SER A 174 -21.97 -13.52 -2.73
CA SER A 174 -23.01 -12.83 -1.97
C SER A 174 -24.26 -12.63 -2.84
N GLU A 175 -25.40 -12.49 -2.19
CA GLU A 175 -26.66 -12.17 -2.87
C GLU A 175 -26.99 -10.67 -2.86
N ASP A 176 -26.24 -9.87 -2.10
CA ASP A 176 -26.58 -8.48 -1.81
C ASP A 176 -26.39 -7.51 -2.99
N PHE A 177 -25.57 -7.89 -3.98
CA PHE A 177 -25.09 -7.00 -5.03
C PHE A 177 -25.35 -7.52 -6.45
N LYS A 178 -26.46 -8.25 -6.66
CA LYS A 178 -26.82 -8.86 -7.96
C LYS A 178 -26.83 -7.89 -9.13
N ASP A 179 -27.17 -6.62 -8.89
CA ASP A 179 -27.15 -5.57 -9.92
C ASP A 179 -25.73 -5.33 -10.47
N ILE A 180 -24.74 -5.24 -9.58
CA ILE A 180 -23.34 -5.08 -9.94
C ILE A 180 -22.81 -6.39 -10.54
N GLU A 181 -23.11 -7.54 -9.93
CA GLU A 181 -22.68 -8.85 -10.43
C GLU A 181 -23.15 -9.09 -11.87
N LYS A 182 -24.42 -8.78 -12.17
CA LYS A 182 -25.00 -8.93 -13.52
C LYS A 182 -24.30 -8.03 -14.53
N LYS A 183 -24.05 -6.76 -14.18
CA LYS A 183 -23.42 -5.79 -15.07
C LYS A 183 -21.98 -6.18 -15.42
N TRP A 184 -21.20 -6.58 -14.43
CA TRP A 184 -19.78 -6.89 -14.62
C TRP A 184 -19.52 -8.37 -14.95
N ASN A 185 -20.54 -9.23 -14.80
CA ASN A 185 -20.44 -10.69 -14.90
C ASN A 185 -19.31 -11.22 -14.01
N VAL A 186 -19.38 -10.84 -12.74
CA VAL A 186 -18.41 -11.14 -11.67
C VAL A 186 -19.19 -11.48 -10.41
N HIS A 187 -18.65 -12.36 -9.57
CA HIS A 187 -19.21 -12.67 -8.26
C HIS A 187 -18.51 -11.90 -7.15
N ILE A 188 -19.30 -11.19 -6.35
CA ILE A 188 -18.82 -10.32 -5.28
C ILE A 188 -18.80 -11.11 -3.96
N PRO A 189 -17.66 -11.17 -3.24
CA PRO A 189 -17.53 -11.98 -2.05
C PRO A 189 -18.05 -11.28 -0.77
N PHE A 190 -18.53 -10.04 -0.88
CA PHE A 190 -18.92 -9.19 0.26
C PHE A 190 -20.44 -9.12 0.41
N ASN A 191 -20.91 -9.10 1.65
CA ASN A 191 -22.28 -8.75 2.01
C ASN A 191 -22.36 -7.33 2.62
N TYR A 192 -23.56 -6.84 2.89
CA TYR A 192 -23.76 -5.51 3.50
C TYR A 192 -23.08 -5.38 4.87
N ASN A 193 -23.02 -6.46 5.66
CA ASN A 193 -22.39 -6.44 6.98
C ASN A 193 -20.87 -6.25 6.89
N ASP A 194 -20.21 -6.85 5.91
CA ASP A 194 -18.78 -6.66 5.66
C ASP A 194 -18.46 -5.18 5.38
N LEU A 195 -19.35 -4.53 4.64
CA LEU A 195 -19.20 -3.14 4.23
C LEU A 195 -19.56 -2.13 5.31
N ARG A 196 -20.26 -2.53 6.39
CA ARG A 196 -20.57 -1.64 7.53
C ARG A 196 -19.32 -1.08 8.20
N ARG A 197 -18.21 -1.81 8.16
CA ARG A 197 -16.88 -1.39 8.67
C ARG A 197 -16.33 -0.10 8.06
N TYR A 198 -16.94 0.39 6.99
CA TYR A 198 -16.61 1.67 6.35
C TYR A 198 -17.44 2.85 6.85
N LYS A 199 -18.52 2.58 7.60
CA LYS A 199 -19.40 3.59 8.20
C LYS A 199 -19.11 3.83 9.68
N GLU A 200 -18.41 2.90 10.32
CA GLU A 200 -17.87 2.98 11.68
C GLU A 200 -16.53 3.71 11.70
#